data_AF-A0A530B666-F1
#
_entry.id   AF-A0A530B666-F1
#
_cell.length_a   1.000
_cell.length_b   1.000
_cell.length_c   1.000
_cell.angle_alpha   90.00
_cell.angle_beta   90.00
_cell.angle_gamma   90.00
#
_symmetry.space_group_name_H-M   'P 1'
#
loop_
_entity.id
_entity.type
_entity.pdbx_description
1 polymer ?
#
loop_
_entity_poly.entity_id
_entity_poly.type
_entity_poly.pdbx_seq_one_letter_code
_entity_poly.pdbx_strand_id
1 'polypeptide(L)'
;DWGWAVAVHPDDLNELVATWQAVLASGNQGEAEARLRQFDGEYRWFLFRANPLRDQSGNIVKWYGTNIDIEDRKRADEALRANERDLYHIINTIPVLAWCNLPDGSNEFLNKPWHDYTGLPPEKAHGWGWQVTIHPDDLPKLLDKWRQLLATGEPGEIEARLRRFDGEYRWFLFRVNPLRDQSGSIVKWYGTNTDIDGRKHAEEELRRSEMLLAEGQRMSSTGTFSWLVDTDELIFSGQLKHIFEFDMDTVVTFDEITGRVHPDDLPLLAEKMAEVRSGRDNAEYDIRLLMADGSIKHVRVFGRVIKHDTGRLECIGAVQD
;
A
#
# COMPACT_ATOMS: atom_id res chain seq x y z
N ASP A 1 -15.26 49.35 43.86
CA ASP A 1 -14.09 48.48 43.67
C ASP A 1 -14.30 47.12 44.29
N TRP A 2 -14.31 46.09 43.45
CA TRP A 2 -14.39 44.72 43.89
C TRP A 2 -12.97 44.24 44.22
N GLY A 3 -12.67 43.95 45.49
CA GLY A 3 -11.32 43.57 45.93
C GLY A 3 -10.74 42.33 45.23
N TRP A 4 -11.57 41.51 44.59
CA TRP A 4 -11.15 40.36 43.80
C TRP A 4 -10.66 40.70 42.38
N ALA A 5 -10.98 41.89 41.86
CA ALA A 5 -10.63 42.28 40.49
C ALA A 5 -9.11 42.31 40.24
N VAL A 6 -8.31 42.53 41.30
CA VAL A 6 -6.84 42.58 41.24
C VAL A 6 -6.22 41.19 40.99
N ALA A 7 -6.94 40.12 41.33
CA ALA A 7 -6.48 38.75 41.14
C ALA A 7 -6.90 38.15 39.79
N VAL A 8 -7.76 38.83 39.02
CA VAL A 8 -8.24 38.32 37.72
C VAL A 8 -7.30 38.76 36.61
N HIS A 9 -7.07 37.89 35.63
CA HIS A 9 -6.28 38.24 34.45
C HIS A 9 -6.89 39.44 33.71
N PRO A 10 -6.09 40.44 33.29
CA PRO A 10 -6.61 41.67 32.68
C PRO A 10 -7.58 41.46 31.51
N ASP A 11 -7.27 40.49 30.63
CA ASP A 11 -8.11 40.16 29.47
C ASP A 11 -9.50 39.63 29.86
N ASP A 12 -9.62 38.95 31.00
CA ASP A 12 -10.86 38.28 31.42
C ASP A 12 -11.71 39.18 32.32
N LEU A 13 -11.11 40.25 32.87
CA LEU A 13 -11.72 41.09 33.91
C LEU A 13 -13.01 41.75 33.44
N ASN A 14 -13.01 42.33 32.23
CA ASN A 14 -14.17 43.05 31.71
C ASN A 14 -15.36 42.12 31.51
N GLU A 15 -15.12 40.93 30.95
CA GLU A 15 -16.16 39.92 30.69
C GLU A 15 -16.69 39.32 32.00
N LEU A 16 -15.81 39.02 32.96
CA LEU A 16 -16.21 38.51 34.26
C LEU A 16 -17.05 39.53 35.04
N VAL A 17 -16.68 40.82 35.02
CA VAL A 17 -17.46 41.89 35.67
C VAL A 17 -18.82 42.07 35.01
N ALA A 18 -18.88 42.08 33.67
CA ALA A 18 -20.14 42.18 32.94
C ALA A 18 -21.09 41.00 33.26
N THR A 19 -20.54 39.78 33.26
CA THR A 19 -21.29 38.57 33.63
C THR A 19 -21.80 38.65 35.06
N TRP A 20 -20.96 39.13 36.00
CA TRP A 20 -21.40 39.29 37.39
C TRP A 20 -22.51 40.31 37.57
N GLN A 21 -22.42 41.46 36.88
CA GLN A 21 -23.48 42.47 36.93
C GLN A 21 -24.80 41.94 36.38
N ALA A 22 -24.76 41.15 35.30
CA ALA A 22 -25.96 40.52 34.73
C ALA A 22 -26.59 39.50 35.68
N VAL A 23 -25.78 38.69 36.38
CA VAL A 23 -26.24 37.74 37.39
C VAL A 23 -26.92 38.45 38.55
N LEU A 24 -26.31 39.51 39.08
CA LEU A 24 -26.89 40.30 40.17
C LEU A 24 -28.18 41.02 39.75
N ALA A 25 -28.23 41.57 38.54
CA ALA A 25 -29.39 42.28 38.01
C ALA A 25 -30.57 41.34 37.72
N SER A 26 -30.30 40.14 37.19
CA SER A 26 -31.34 39.13 36.92
C SER A 26 -31.82 38.42 38.18
N GLY A 27 -30.98 38.37 39.22
CA GLY A 27 -31.24 37.59 40.42
C GLY A 27 -31.19 36.07 40.20
N ASN A 28 -30.79 35.60 39.02
CA ASN A 28 -30.71 34.19 38.68
C ASN A 28 -29.32 33.62 38.99
N GLN A 29 -29.19 32.30 39.01
CA GLN A 29 -27.87 31.68 39.06
C GLN A 29 -27.07 32.01 37.79
N GLY A 30 -25.75 32.04 37.90
CA GLY A 30 -24.87 32.21 36.75
C GLY A 30 -23.49 31.64 36.98
N GLU A 31 -22.81 31.39 35.87
CA GLU A 31 -21.44 30.89 35.86
C GLU A 31 -20.56 31.68 34.90
N ALA A 32 -19.27 31.74 35.21
CA ALA A 32 -18.25 32.39 34.41
C ALA A 32 -16.93 31.66 34.58
N GLU A 33 -16.09 31.65 33.56
CA GLU A 33 -14.72 31.15 33.65
C GLU A 33 -13.77 32.34 33.53
N ALA A 34 -12.77 32.42 34.40
CA ALA A 34 -11.72 33.43 34.28
C ALA A 34 -10.42 32.94 34.91
N ARG A 35 -9.30 33.49 34.46
CA ARG A 35 -8.00 33.20 35.04
C ARG A 35 -7.80 33.99 36.33
N LEU A 36 -7.45 33.29 37.40
CA LEU A 36 -7.02 33.90 38.67
C LEU A 36 -5.52 33.72 38.87
N ARG A 37 -4.90 34.79 39.37
CA ARG A 37 -3.52 34.81 39.83
C ARG A 37 -3.40 34.07 41.16
N GLN A 38 -2.57 33.04 41.18
CA GLN A 38 -2.21 32.24 42.33
C GLN A 38 -1.18 32.96 43.22
N PHE A 39 -0.88 32.37 44.38
CA PHE A 39 0.09 32.90 45.34
C PHE A 39 1.52 32.95 44.81
N ASP A 40 1.85 32.07 43.86
CA ASP A 40 3.13 32.01 43.14
C ASP A 40 3.21 33.02 41.99
N GLY A 41 2.10 33.70 41.68
CA GLY A 41 2.01 34.70 40.63
C GLY A 41 1.55 34.16 39.27
N GLU A 42 1.41 32.84 39.12
CA GLU A 42 0.91 32.20 37.90
C GLU A 42 -0.62 32.34 37.78
N TYR A 43 -1.12 32.34 36.54
CA TYR A 43 -2.55 32.35 36.30
C TYR A 43 -3.07 30.93 36.06
N ARG A 44 -4.18 30.57 36.73
CA ARG A 44 -4.90 29.31 36.47
C ARG A 44 -6.37 29.59 36.18
N TRP A 45 -6.98 28.75 35.35
CA TRP A 45 -8.40 28.85 35.05
C TRP A 45 -9.28 28.43 36.22
N PHE A 46 -10.26 29.27 36.58
CA PHE A 46 -11.29 28.96 37.57
C PHE A 46 -12.69 29.06 36.95
N LEU A 47 -13.55 28.12 37.33
CA LEU A 47 -15.00 28.21 37.13
C LEU A 47 -15.64 28.84 38.37
N PHE A 48 -16.26 29.98 38.15
CA PHE A 48 -17.04 30.71 39.14
C PHE A 48 -18.51 30.38 38.95
N ARG A 49 -19.20 30.01 40.02
CA ARG A 49 -20.66 29.86 40.02
C ARG A 49 -21.24 30.64 41.16
N ALA A 50 -22.26 31.47 40.89
CA ALA A 50 -23.05 32.08 41.95
C ALA A 50 -24.50 31.62 41.90
N ASN A 51 -25.01 31.25 43.07
CA ASN A 51 -26.37 30.77 43.26
C ASN A 51 -27.07 31.63 44.30
N PRO A 52 -28.28 32.15 44.02
CA PRO A 52 -29.06 32.90 44.98
C PRO A 52 -29.79 31.95 45.95
N LEU A 53 -29.65 32.19 47.25
CA LEU A 53 -30.52 31.62 48.27
C LEU A 53 -31.75 32.49 48.44
N ARG A 54 -32.93 31.91 48.29
CA ARG A 54 -34.20 32.62 48.40
C ARG A 54 -34.98 32.21 49.65
N ASP A 55 -35.74 33.15 50.21
CA ASP A 55 -36.72 32.86 51.27
C ASP A 55 -38.00 32.23 50.68
N GLN A 56 -38.96 31.92 51.54
CA GLN A 56 -40.26 31.34 51.15
C GLN A 56 -41.12 32.31 50.29
N SER A 57 -40.79 33.60 50.30
CA SER A 57 -41.45 34.63 49.48
C SER A 57 -40.73 34.89 48.15
N GLY A 58 -39.63 34.18 47.89
CA GLY A 58 -38.84 34.29 46.67
C GLY A 58 -37.79 35.42 46.69
N ASN A 59 -37.62 36.14 47.80
CA ASN A 59 -36.62 37.20 47.91
C ASN A 59 -35.23 36.59 48.11
N ILE A 60 -34.22 37.17 47.47
CA ILE A 60 -32.83 36.71 47.62
C ILE A 60 -32.32 37.16 48.99
N VAL A 61 -32.01 36.20 49.85
CA VAL A 61 -31.50 36.41 51.21
C VAL A 61 -29.97 36.40 51.23
N LYS A 62 -29.36 35.62 50.33
CA LYS A 62 -27.89 35.47 50.26
C LYS A 62 -27.45 34.97 48.88
N TRP A 63 -26.21 35.26 48.51
CA TRP A 63 -25.55 34.63 47.36
C TRP A 63 -24.48 33.66 47.83
N TYR A 64 -24.41 32.50 47.19
CA TYR A 64 -23.38 31.50 47.40
C TYR A 64 -22.51 31.37 46.15
N GLY A 65 -21.21 31.61 46.31
CA GLY A 65 -20.22 31.45 45.26
C GLY A 65 -19.39 30.18 45.45
N THR A 66 -19.09 29.46 44.36
CA THR A 66 -18.03 28.44 44.34
C THR A 66 -17.01 28.78 43.27
N ASN A 67 -15.74 28.64 43.61
CA ASN A 67 -14.61 28.81 42.69
C ASN A 67 -13.91 27.45 42.58
N ILE A 68 -13.96 26.84 41.40
CA ILE A 68 -13.38 25.52 41.15
C ILE A 68 -12.20 25.71 40.21
N ASP A 69 -11.00 25.28 40.60
CA ASP A 69 -9.85 25.23 39.70
C ASP A 69 -10.14 24.23 38.58
N ILE A 70 -10.10 24.69 37.33
CA ILE A 70 -10.39 23.91 36.12
C ILE A 70 -9.18 23.85 35.19
N GLU A 71 -7.99 24.21 35.65
CA GLU A 71 -6.77 24.23 34.84
C GLU A 71 -6.48 22.85 34.22
N ASP A 72 -6.57 21.79 35.02
CA ASP A 72 -6.26 20.44 34.54
C ASP A 72 -7.26 19.98 33.47
N ARG A 73 -8.55 20.36 33.60
CA ARG A 73 -9.57 20.12 32.57
C ARG A 73 -9.24 20.89 31.28
N LYS A 74 -8.91 22.17 31.39
CA LYS A 74 -8.55 23.02 30.23
C LYS A 74 -7.34 22.45 29.48
N ARG A 75 -6.29 22.05 30.21
CA ARG A 75 -5.08 21.43 29.63
C ARG A 75 -5.38 20.09 28.96
N ALA A 76 -6.22 19.25 29.57
CA ALA A 76 -6.63 17.98 28.97
C ALA A 76 -7.42 18.19 27.66
N ASP A 77 -8.37 19.13 27.66
CA ASP A 77 -9.15 19.48 26.46
C ASP A 77 -8.25 20.07 25.35
N GLU A 78 -7.29 20.93 25.71
CA GLU A 78 -6.33 21.49 24.75
C GLU A 78 -5.37 20.44 24.19
N ALA A 79 -4.87 19.54 25.04
CA ALA A 79 -4.02 18.43 24.62
C ALA A 79 -4.77 17.48 23.68
N LEU A 80 -6.04 17.18 23.96
CA LEU A 80 -6.88 16.37 23.08
C LEU A 80 -7.06 17.06 21.73
N ARG A 81 -7.43 18.35 21.70
CA ARG A 81 -7.57 19.12 20.46
C ARG A 81 -6.26 19.26 19.69
N ALA A 82 -5.13 19.35 20.38
CA ALA A 82 -3.81 19.36 19.74
C ALA A 82 -3.54 18.01 19.08
N ASN A 83 -3.74 16.91 19.80
CA ASN A 83 -3.56 15.55 19.27
C ASN A 83 -4.50 15.25 18.09
N GLU A 84 -5.77 15.66 18.15
CA GLU A 84 -6.72 15.51 17.04
C GLU A 84 -6.25 16.27 15.79
N ARG A 85 -5.76 17.51 15.95
CA ARG A 85 -5.18 18.29 14.85
C ARG A 85 -3.92 17.63 14.30
N ASP A 86 -3.03 17.14 15.16
CA ASP A 86 -1.80 16.49 14.75
C ASP A 86 -2.10 15.20 13.96
N LEU A 87 -3.03 14.37 14.43
CA LEU A 87 -3.48 13.18 13.70
C LEU A 87 -4.10 13.53 12.35
N TYR A 88 -4.93 14.58 12.29
CA TYR A 88 -5.49 15.09 11.04
C TYR A 88 -4.39 15.57 10.09
N HIS A 89 -3.36 16.25 10.59
CA HIS A 89 -2.23 16.68 9.78
C HIS A 89 -1.41 15.50 9.27
N ILE A 90 -1.13 14.49 10.12
CA ILE A 90 -0.38 13.30 9.74
C ILE A 90 -1.10 12.56 8.62
N ILE A 91 -2.38 12.22 8.79
CA ILE A 91 -3.10 11.39 7.81
C ILE A 91 -3.27 12.10 6.46
N ASN A 92 -3.33 13.44 6.45
CA ASN A 92 -3.45 14.24 5.23
C ASN A 92 -2.11 14.62 4.58
N THR A 93 -0.97 14.31 5.22
CA THR A 93 0.37 14.62 4.69
C THR A 93 1.14 13.39 4.25
N ILE A 94 0.82 12.19 4.74
CA ILE A 94 1.44 10.96 4.25
C ILE A 94 1.21 10.78 2.74
N PRO A 95 2.22 10.32 1.96
CA PRO A 95 2.11 10.13 0.52
C PRO A 95 1.40 8.81 0.17
N VAL A 96 0.29 8.52 0.83
CA VAL A 96 -0.50 7.31 0.66
C VAL A 96 -1.97 7.71 0.54
N LEU A 97 -2.69 7.13 -0.41
CA LEU A 97 -4.13 7.29 -0.51
C LEU A 97 -4.77 6.43 0.58
N ALA A 98 -5.25 7.06 1.65
CA ALA A 98 -5.76 6.37 2.84
C ALA A 98 -7.22 6.74 3.09
N TRP A 99 -7.96 5.79 3.67
CA TRP A 99 -9.39 5.93 3.91
C TRP A 99 -9.87 5.14 5.11
N CYS A 100 -11.04 5.55 5.60
CA CYS A 100 -11.75 4.93 6.71
C CYS A 100 -13.22 4.74 6.34
N ASN A 101 -13.74 3.53 6.54
CA ASN A 101 -15.15 3.20 6.35
C ASN A 101 -15.79 2.79 7.69
N LEU A 102 -17.10 3.04 7.80
CA LEU A 102 -17.94 2.59 8.91
C LEU A 102 -18.15 1.05 8.87
N PRO A 103 -18.64 0.43 9.95
CA PRO A 103 -18.89 -1.02 9.99
C PRO A 103 -19.81 -1.54 8.88
N ASP A 104 -20.74 -0.71 8.39
CA ASP A 104 -21.65 -1.03 7.27
C ASP A 104 -20.97 -0.98 5.89
N GLY A 105 -19.71 -0.55 5.85
CA GLY A 105 -18.89 -0.43 4.66
C GLY A 105 -19.00 0.90 3.91
N SER A 106 -19.82 1.83 4.40
CA SER A 106 -19.89 3.19 3.85
C SER A 106 -18.66 4.01 4.25
N ASN A 107 -18.20 4.91 3.36
CA ASN A 107 -17.03 5.73 3.61
C ASN A 107 -17.31 6.86 4.59
N GLU A 108 -16.47 6.96 5.62
CA GLU A 108 -16.47 8.03 6.63
C GLU A 108 -15.46 9.11 6.26
N PHE A 109 -14.27 8.71 5.84
CA PHE A 109 -13.14 9.61 5.60
C PHE A 109 -12.23 9.12 4.48
N LEU A 110 -11.71 10.07 3.71
CA LEU A 110 -10.67 9.92 2.70
C LEU A 110 -9.67 11.04 2.93
N ASN A 111 -8.37 10.73 2.89
CA ASN A 111 -7.36 11.75 3.12
C ASN A 111 -7.15 12.66 1.91
N LYS A 112 -6.47 13.79 2.14
CA LYS A 112 -6.17 14.78 1.10
C LYS A 112 -5.49 14.18 -0.14
N PRO A 113 -4.45 13.31 -0.04
CA PRO A 113 -3.90 12.62 -1.22
C PRO A 113 -4.92 11.87 -2.07
N TRP A 114 -5.93 11.24 -1.46
CA TRP A 114 -7.00 10.57 -2.21
C TRP A 114 -7.86 11.56 -2.99
N HIS A 115 -8.22 12.68 -2.38
CA HIS A 115 -8.97 13.74 -3.04
C HIS A 115 -8.16 14.43 -4.15
N ASP A 116 -6.90 14.74 -3.89
CA ASP A 116 -5.99 15.32 -4.87
C ASP A 116 -5.81 14.38 -6.08
N TYR A 117 -5.65 13.08 -5.83
CA TYR A 117 -5.48 12.09 -6.90
C TYR A 117 -6.74 11.94 -7.76
N THR A 118 -7.91 11.78 -7.14
CA THR A 118 -9.16 11.51 -7.87
C THR A 118 -9.87 12.75 -8.40
N GLY A 119 -9.56 13.92 -7.85
CA GLY A 119 -10.29 15.18 -8.10
C GLY A 119 -11.72 15.20 -7.54
N LEU A 120 -12.13 14.18 -6.78
CA LEU A 120 -13.49 14.09 -6.23
C LEU A 120 -13.56 14.88 -4.91
N PRO A 121 -14.46 15.86 -4.75
CA PRO A 121 -14.54 16.64 -3.52
C PRO A 121 -15.18 15.82 -2.38
N PRO A 122 -14.84 16.09 -1.11
CA PRO A 122 -15.28 15.31 0.05
C PRO A 122 -16.79 15.06 0.13
N GLU A 123 -17.60 16.06 -0.21
CA GLU A 123 -19.06 15.99 -0.13
C GLU A 123 -19.65 14.96 -1.11
N LYS A 124 -18.94 14.70 -2.21
CA LYS A 124 -19.34 13.71 -3.22
C LYS A 124 -18.72 12.33 -2.98
N ALA A 125 -17.67 12.25 -2.17
CA ALA A 125 -16.97 10.99 -1.89
C ALA A 125 -17.58 10.21 -0.72
N HIS A 126 -18.28 10.92 0.17
CA HIS A 126 -18.88 10.37 1.38
C HIS A 126 -19.85 9.20 1.13
N GLY A 127 -19.95 8.30 2.10
CA GLY A 127 -20.79 7.11 2.01
C GLY A 127 -20.35 6.19 0.87
N TRP A 128 -21.19 6.05 -0.15
CA TRP A 128 -20.89 5.21 -1.32
C TRP A 128 -20.43 6.02 -2.55
N GLY A 129 -20.22 7.33 -2.39
CA GLY A 129 -19.89 8.23 -3.48
C GLY A 129 -18.54 7.96 -4.15
N TRP A 130 -17.58 7.38 -3.45
CA TRP A 130 -16.27 6.96 -3.99
C TRP A 130 -16.38 5.96 -5.16
N GLN A 131 -17.48 5.21 -5.30
CA GLN A 131 -17.63 4.21 -6.35
C GLN A 131 -17.48 4.79 -7.77
N VAL A 132 -17.80 6.09 -7.96
CA VAL A 132 -17.69 6.78 -9.25
C VAL A 132 -16.25 6.95 -9.74
N THR A 133 -15.26 6.72 -8.88
CA THR A 133 -13.84 6.78 -9.24
C THR A 133 -13.29 5.41 -9.64
N ILE A 134 -14.05 4.33 -9.53
CA ILE A 134 -13.62 2.99 -9.94
C ILE A 134 -14.02 2.75 -11.39
N HIS A 135 -13.16 2.06 -12.15
CA HIS A 135 -13.49 1.71 -13.52
C HIS A 135 -14.76 0.85 -13.59
N PRO A 136 -15.71 1.13 -14.52
CA PRO A 136 -17.00 0.43 -14.60
C PRO A 136 -16.88 -1.10 -14.66
N ASP A 137 -15.93 -1.64 -15.42
CA ASP A 137 -15.73 -3.10 -15.53
C ASP A 137 -15.22 -3.75 -14.23
N ASP A 138 -14.53 -2.99 -13.37
CA ASP A 138 -13.90 -3.52 -12.16
C ASP A 138 -14.81 -3.37 -10.94
N LEU A 139 -15.73 -2.39 -10.98
CA LEU A 139 -16.61 -2.03 -9.88
C LEU A 139 -17.47 -3.21 -9.37
N PRO A 140 -18.12 -4.04 -10.21
CA PRO A 140 -18.90 -5.17 -9.73
C PRO A 140 -18.07 -6.15 -8.89
N LYS A 141 -16.89 -6.53 -9.40
CA LYS A 141 -15.97 -7.46 -8.72
C LYS A 141 -15.45 -6.86 -7.42
N LEU A 142 -15.15 -5.56 -7.40
CA LEU A 142 -14.72 -4.84 -6.21
C LEU A 142 -15.82 -4.82 -5.15
N LEU A 143 -17.07 -4.53 -5.52
CA LEU A 143 -18.21 -4.50 -4.59
C LEU A 143 -18.57 -5.88 -4.06
N ASP A 144 -18.44 -6.94 -4.87
CA ASP A 144 -18.65 -8.32 -4.41
C ASP A 144 -17.58 -8.72 -3.39
N LYS A 145 -16.31 -8.40 -3.68
CA LYS A 145 -15.23 -8.60 -2.71
C LYS A 145 -15.46 -7.79 -1.44
N TRP A 146 -15.88 -6.54 -1.55
CA TRP A 146 -16.16 -5.69 -0.39
C TRP A 146 -17.28 -6.28 0.48
N ARG A 147 -18.39 -6.71 -0.13
CA ARG A 147 -19.48 -7.41 0.58
C ARG A 147 -19.01 -8.68 1.27
N GLN A 148 -18.11 -9.45 0.64
CA GLN A 148 -17.50 -10.63 1.27
C GLN A 148 -16.71 -10.24 2.52
N LEU A 149 -15.86 -9.21 2.44
CA LEU A 149 -15.05 -8.76 3.59
C LEU A 149 -15.93 -8.23 4.73
N LEU A 150 -16.99 -7.50 4.42
CA LEU A 150 -17.97 -7.05 5.43
C LEU A 150 -18.66 -8.24 6.13
N ALA A 151 -18.99 -9.29 5.38
CA ALA A 151 -19.65 -10.48 5.93
C ALA A 151 -18.71 -11.35 6.78
N THR A 152 -17.45 -11.48 6.40
CA THR A 152 -16.47 -12.29 7.15
C THR A 152 -15.82 -11.51 8.29
N GLY A 153 -15.69 -10.19 8.15
CA GLY A 153 -14.92 -9.36 9.05
C GLY A 153 -13.40 -9.55 8.90
N GLU A 154 -12.92 -10.25 7.88
CA GLU A 154 -11.50 -10.53 7.69
C GLU A 154 -10.82 -9.45 6.85
N PRO A 155 -9.50 -9.21 7.04
CA PRO A 155 -8.75 -8.32 6.17
C PRO A 155 -8.71 -8.85 4.72
N GLY A 156 -8.44 -7.96 3.77
CA GLY A 156 -8.39 -8.36 2.38
C GLY A 156 -7.73 -7.36 1.46
N GLU A 157 -7.51 -7.81 0.23
CA GLU A 157 -6.98 -6.98 -0.83
C GLU A 157 -7.65 -7.30 -2.17
N ILE A 158 -7.65 -6.31 -3.06
CA ILE A 158 -8.13 -6.43 -4.44
C ILE A 158 -7.45 -5.41 -5.33
N GLU A 159 -7.17 -5.78 -6.57
CA GLU A 159 -6.71 -4.86 -7.60
C GLU A 159 -7.88 -4.36 -8.43
N ALA A 160 -7.94 -3.05 -8.65
CA ALA A 160 -8.90 -2.43 -9.56
C ALA A 160 -8.33 -1.12 -10.11
N ARG A 161 -8.92 -0.63 -11.21
CA ARG A 161 -8.52 0.65 -11.79
C ARG A 161 -9.19 1.82 -11.06
N LEU A 162 -8.38 2.76 -10.60
CA LEU A 162 -8.79 4.01 -9.96
C LEU A 162 -8.60 5.19 -10.92
N ARG A 163 -9.65 5.99 -11.08
CA ARG A 163 -9.67 7.18 -11.92
C ARG A 163 -8.93 8.33 -11.25
N ARG A 164 -8.00 8.93 -11.99
CA ARG A 164 -7.31 10.17 -11.63
C ARG A 164 -8.17 11.40 -11.95
N PHE A 165 -7.78 12.56 -11.42
CA PHE A 165 -8.44 13.86 -11.60
C PHE A 165 -8.69 14.26 -13.07
N ASP A 166 -7.89 13.74 -14.01
CA ASP A 166 -7.99 14.00 -15.45
C ASP A 166 -8.77 12.92 -16.21
N GLY A 167 -9.29 11.91 -15.52
CA GLY A 167 -10.06 10.82 -16.10
C GLY A 167 -9.23 9.60 -16.52
N GLU A 168 -7.90 9.66 -16.44
CA GLU A 168 -7.03 8.50 -16.68
C GLU A 168 -7.27 7.44 -15.61
N TYR A 169 -7.33 6.17 -16.01
CA TYR A 169 -7.44 5.05 -15.09
C TYR A 169 -6.09 4.37 -14.91
N ARG A 170 -5.70 4.13 -13.67
CA ARG A 170 -4.48 3.41 -13.32
C ARG A 170 -4.78 2.24 -12.40
N TRP A 171 -3.96 1.21 -12.46
CA TRP A 171 -4.11 0.07 -11.57
C TRP A 171 -3.71 0.41 -10.14
N PHE A 172 -4.60 0.12 -9.20
CA PHE A 172 -4.34 0.25 -7.77
C PHE A 172 -4.58 -1.07 -7.05
N LEU A 173 -3.73 -1.33 -6.05
CA LEU A 173 -3.96 -2.36 -5.05
C LEU A 173 -4.64 -1.72 -3.83
N PHE A 174 -5.87 -2.13 -3.59
CA PHE A 174 -6.66 -1.74 -2.42
C PHE A 174 -6.43 -2.76 -1.32
N ARG A 175 -5.99 -2.31 -0.15
CA ARG A 175 -5.83 -3.14 1.06
C ARG A 175 -6.66 -2.60 2.18
N VAL A 176 -7.31 -3.48 2.94
CA VAL A 176 -8.22 -3.09 4.02
C VAL A 176 -8.10 -4.02 5.22
N ASN A 177 -8.14 -3.43 6.42
CA ASN A 177 -8.09 -4.11 7.70
C ASN A 177 -9.21 -3.61 8.63
N PRO A 178 -9.87 -4.49 9.39
CA PRO A 178 -10.85 -4.11 10.40
C PRO A 178 -10.17 -3.61 11.67
N LEU A 179 -10.68 -2.53 12.25
CA LEU A 179 -10.44 -2.15 13.64
C LEU A 179 -11.55 -2.74 14.50
N ARG A 180 -11.17 -3.51 15.52
CA ARG A 180 -12.08 -4.15 16.45
C ARG A 180 -11.99 -3.51 17.83
N ASP A 181 -13.11 -3.45 18.54
CA ASP A 181 -13.12 -3.08 19.95
C ASP A 181 -12.73 -4.26 20.86
N GLN A 182 -12.80 -4.05 22.17
CA GLN A 182 -12.47 -5.06 23.18
C GLN A 182 -13.40 -6.29 23.15
N SER A 183 -14.60 -6.16 22.56
CA SER A 183 -15.56 -7.26 22.41
C SER A 183 -15.36 -8.04 21.11
N GLY A 184 -14.47 -7.59 20.23
CA GLY A 184 -14.21 -8.17 18.92
C GLY A 184 -15.15 -7.64 17.82
N SER A 185 -16.08 -6.73 18.14
CA SER A 185 -16.95 -6.07 17.17
C SER A 185 -16.16 -5.07 16.33
N ILE A 186 -16.46 -5.02 15.04
CA ILE A 186 -15.81 -4.10 14.10
C ILE A 186 -16.36 -2.69 14.32
N VAL A 187 -15.46 -1.75 14.60
CA VAL A 187 -15.79 -0.33 14.83
C VAL A 187 -15.53 0.49 13.57
N LYS A 188 -14.47 0.17 12.82
CA LYS A 188 -14.05 0.87 11.60
C LYS A 188 -13.30 -0.08 10.68
N TRP A 189 -13.21 0.28 9.41
CA TRP A 189 -12.32 -0.35 8.43
C TRP A 189 -11.32 0.68 7.94
N TYR A 190 -10.03 0.34 7.96
CA TYR A 190 -8.97 1.20 7.45
C TYR A 190 -8.35 0.59 6.22
N GLY A 191 -8.11 1.41 5.21
CA GLY A 191 -7.48 0.94 4.00
C GLY A 191 -6.59 1.95 3.30
N THR A 192 -5.82 1.42 2.36
CA THR A 192 -4.85 2.17 1.56
C THR A 192 -4.94 1.73 0.11
N ASN A 193 -4.70 2.68 -0.80
CA ASN A 193 -4.63 2.42 -2.24
C ASN A 193 -3.18 2.66 -2.69
N THR A 194 -2.53 1.61 -3.18
CA THR A 194 -1.16 1.67 -3.72
C THR A 194 -1.21 1.64 -5.24
N ASP A 195 -0.61 2.62 -5.91
CA ASP A 195 -0.46 2.62 -7.37
C ASP A 195 0.47 1.46 -7.77
N ILE A 196 -0.02 0.60 -8.66
CA ILE A 196 0.70 -0.57 -9.19
C ILE A 196 0.74 -0.56 -10.72
N ASP A 197 0.44 0.58 -11.35
CA ASP A 197 0.32 0.72 -12.79
C ASP A 197 1.65 0.44 -13.50
N GLY A 198 2.73 1.03 -12.99
CA GLY A 198 4.08 0.76 -13.50
C GLY A 198 4.48 -0.73 -13.39
N ARG A 199 4.06 -1.41 -12.31
CA ARG A 199 4.29 -2.86 -12.16
C ARG A 199 3.50 -3.65 -13.21
N LYS A 200 2.23 -3.32 -13.44
CA LYS A 200 1.39 -3.97 -14.45
C LYS A 200 1.93 -3.79 -15.86
N HIS A 201 2.40 -2.60 -16.19
CA HIS A 201 3.01 -2.32 -17.49
C HIS A 201 4.30 -3.11 -17.70
N ALA A 202 5.18 -3.17 -16.70
CA ALA A 202 6.40 -3.96 -16.77
C ALA A 202 6.13 -5.47 -16.92
N GLU A 203 5.14 -6.00 -16.19
CA GLU A 203 4.71 -7.41 -16.31
C GLU A 203 4.19 -7.73 -17.72
N GLU A 204 3.38 -6.84 -18.31
CA GLU A 204 2.83 -7.03 -19.67
C GLU A 204 3.91 -6.90 -20.75
N GLU A 205 4.82 -5.94 -20.63
CA GLU A 205 5.97 -5.79 -21.54
C GLU A 205 6.88 -7.01 -21.51
N LEU A 206 7.16 -7.55 -20.31
CA LEU A 206 7.93 -8.78 -20.16
C LEU A 206 7.21 -9.94 -20.85
N ARG A 207 5.91 -10.13 -20.55
CA ARG A 207 5.12 -11.20 -21.16
C ARG A 207 5.08 -11.11 -22.69
N ARG A 208 4.96 -9.90 -23.23
CA ARG A 208 4.98 -9.66 -24.67
C ARG A 208 6.36 -9.95 -25.27
N SER A 209 7.44 -9.56 -24.58
CA SER A 209 8.80 -9.86 -25.01
C SER A 209 9.07 -11.36 -25.04
N GLU A 210 8.68 -12.08 -23.99
CA GLU A 210 8.79 -13.54 -23.90
C GLU A 210 8.01 -14.24 -25.02
N MET A 211 6.79 -13.79 -25.31
CA MET A 211 5.97 -14.33 -26.40
C MET A 211 6.64 -14.11 -27.77
N LEU A 212 7.14 -12.90 -28.04
CA LEU A 212 7.83 -12.58 -29.29
C LEU A 212 9.12 -13.39 -29.46
N LEU A 213 9.89 -13.57 -28.38
CA LEU A 213 11.09 -14.41 -28.40
C LEU A 213 10.75 -15.87 -28.68
N ALA A 214 9.71 -16.40 -28.05
CA ALA A 214 9.26 -17.77 -28.28
C ALA A 214 8.76 -17.99 -29.72
N GLU A 215 8.04 -17.02 -30.29
CA GLU A 215 7.58 -17.08 -31.68
C GLU A 215 8.74 -16.97 -32.67
N GLY A 216 9.69 -16.06 -32.44
CA GLY A 216 10.91 -15.94 -33.25
C GLY A 216 11.75 -17.22 -33.25
N GLN A 217 11.88 -17.88 -32.10
CA GLN A 217 12.55 -19.19 -31.99
C GLN A 217 11.87 -20.27 -32.82
N ARG A 218 10.53 -20.35 -32.76
CA ARG A 218 9.75 -21.31 -33.55
C ARG A 218 9.87 -21.05 -35.06
N MET A 219 9.76 -19.79 -35.48
CA MET A 219 9.82 -19.42 -36.91
C MET A 219 11.22 -19.65 -37.52
N SER A 220 12.27 -19.50 -36.73
CA SER A 220 13.66 -19.69 -37.17
C SER A 220 14.17 -21.12 -36.98
N SER A 221 13.31 -22.05 -36.53
CA SER A 221 13.69 -23.41 -36.10
C SER A 221 14.90 -23.42 -35.16
N THR A 222 15.01 -22.38 -34.32
CA THR A 222 16.18 -22.17 -33.46
C THR A 222 15.76 -22.28 -32.00
N GLY A 223 16.27 -23.29 -31.32
CA GLY A 223 16.17 -23.43 -29.87
C GLY A 223 17.32 -22.72 -29.16
N THR A 224 17.15 -22.36 -27.89
CA THR A 224 18.24 -21.78 -27.09
C THR A 224 18.51 -22.62 -25.86
N PHE A 225 19.74 -22.54 -25.36
CA PHE A 225 20.13 -23.13 -24.09
C PHE A 225 20.90 -22.13 -23.22
N SER A 226 20.79 -22.31 -21.91
CA SER A 226 21.75 -21.80 -20.94
C SER A 226 22.37 -22.99 -20.21
N TRP A 227 23.68 -22.92 -19.99
CA TRP A 227 24.44 -23.89 -19.23
C TRP A 227 25.25 -23.19 -18.15
N LEU A 228 24.92 -23.45 -16.88
CA LEU A 228 25.74 -23.06 -15.75
C LEU A 228 26.89 -24.05 -15.62
N VAL A 229 28.09 -23.61 -15.97
CA VAL A 229 29.27 -24.46 -16.20
C VAL A 229 29.77 -25.12 -14.91
N ASP A 230 29.58 -24.44 -13.77
CA ASP A 230 30.08 -24.91 -12.46
C ASP A 230 29.24 -26.06 -11.89
N THR A 231 27.94 -26.08 -12.18
CA THR A 231 26.98 -27.06 -11.64
C THR A 231 26.47 -28.05 -12.68
N ASP A 232 26.80 -27.85 -13.95
CA ASP A 232 26.23 -28.57 -15.08
C ASP A 232 24.70 -28.51 -15.18
N GLU A 233 24.13 -27.42 -14.67
CA GLU A 233 22.70 -27.15 -14.82
C GLU A 233 22.42 -26.60 -16.22
N LEU A 234 21.49 -27.25 -16.92
CA LEU A 234 21.10 -26.96 -18.30
C LEU A 234 19.65 -26.51 -18.36
N ILE A 235 19.41 -25.38 -19.02
CA ILE A 235 18.08 -24.85 -19.30
C ILE A 235 17.89 -24.85 -20.80
N PHE A 236 16.98 -25.68 -21.30
CA PHE A 236 16.61 -25.74 -22.71
C PHE A 236 15.32 -24.98 -22.94
N SER A 237 15.26 -24.16 -24.01
CA SER A 237 13.99 -23.60 -24.45
C SER A 237 13.06 -24.71 -24.95
N GLY A 238 11.75 -24.45 -24.92
CA GLY A 238 10.77 -25.42 -25.42
C GLY A 238 11.01 -25.80 -26.89
N GLN A 239 11.45 -24.84 -27.71
CA GLN A 239 11.83 -25.11 -29.09
C GLN A 239 13.05 -26.03 -29.17
N LEU A 240 14.04 -25.88 -28.29
CA LEU A 240 15.21 -26.76 -28.28
C LEU A 240 14.84 -28.19 -27.87
N LYS A 241 13.98 -28.35 -26.86
CA LYS A 241 13.42 -29.67 -26.51
C LYS A 241 12.68 -30.29 -27.69
N HIS A 242 11.96 -29.49 -28.48
CA HIS A 242 11.30 -29.97 -29.70
C HIS A 242 12.29 -30.41 -30.79
N ILE A 243 13.37 -29.63 -31.03
CA ILE A 243 14.43 -29.99 -32.00
C ILE A 243 15.07 -31.34 -31.63
N PHE A 244 15.33 -31.56 -30.35
CA PHE A 244 15.91 -32.79 -29.78
C PHE A 244 14.89 -33.92 -29.56
N GLU A 245 13.58 -33.68 -29.77
CA GLU A 245 12.49 -34.60 -29.45
C GLU A 245 12.56 -35.14 -28.00
N PHE A 246 12.77 -34.22 -27.05
CA PHE A 246 12.58 -34.50 -25.63
C PHE A 246 11.16 -34.12 -25.21
N ASP A 247 10.60 -34.85 -24.23
CA ASP A 247 9.37 -34.44 -23.59
C ASP A 247 9.54 -33.08 -22.90
N MET A 248 8.48 -32.28 -22.88
CA MET A 248 8.53 -30.92 -22.31
C MET A 248 8.89 -30.92 -20.81
N ASP A 249 8.56 -31.99 -20.10
CA ASP A 249 8.85 -32.17 -18.68
C ASP A 249 10.20 -32.84 -18.41
N THR A 250 10.92 -33.29 -19.45
CA THR A 250 12.25 -33.90 -19.28
C THR A 250 13.24 -32.86 -18.73
N VAL A 251 13.92 -33.22 -17.65
CA VAL A 251 15.10 -32.51 -17.16
C VAL A 251 16.28 -32.90 -18.06
N VAL A 252 16.77 -31.96 -18.85
CA VAL A 252 17.83 -32.23 -19.82
C VAL A 252 19.17 -32.23 -19.11
N THR A 253 19.93 -33.32 -19.29
CA THR A 253 21.29 -33.48 -18.77
C THR A 253 22.27 -33.70 -19.93
N PHE A 254 23.57 -33.65 -19.67
CA PHE A 254 24.57 -34.02 -20.69
C PHE A 254 24.44 -35.49 -21.14
N ASP A 255 23.97 -36.38 -20.27
CA ASP A 255 23.72 -37.78 -20.64
C ASP A 255 22.56 -37.89 -21.66
N GLU A 256 21.48 -37.14 -21.46
CA GLU A 256 20.38 -37.07 -22.42
C GLU A 256 20.82 -36.46 -23.76
N ILE A 257 21.62 -35.39 -23.71
CA ILE A 257 22.16 -34.74 -24.92
C ILE A 257 23.09 -35.69 -25.67
N THR A 258 24.05 -36.32 -24.99
CA THR A 258 25.00 -37.25 -25.61
C THR A 258 24.30 -38.51 -26.13
N GLY A 259 23.26 -38.99 -25.46
CA GLY A 259 22.41 -40.07 -25.95
C GLY A 259 21.67 -39.74 -27.25
N ARG A 260 21.47 -38.45 -27.56
CA ARG A 260 20.84 -37.97 -28.80
C ARG A 260 21.83 -37.61 -29.90
N VAL A 261 23.11 -37.43 -29.60
CA VAL A 261 24.14 -37.02 -30.56
C VAL A 261 24.69 -38.24 -31.30
N HIS A 262 24.92 -38.12 -32.60
CA HIS A 262 25.50 -39.20 -33.40
C HIS A 262 26.88 -39.61 -32.86
N PRO A 263 27.20 -40.92 -32.75
CA PRO A 263 28.45 -41.39 -32.12
C PRO A 263 29.73 -40.75 -32.66
N ASP A 264 29.80 -40.51 -33.98
CA ASP A 264 30.95 -39.87 -34.63
C ASP A 264 31.18 -38.41 -34.19
N ASP A 265 30.13 -37.73 -33.70
CA ASP A 265 30.18 -36.31 -33.33
C ASP A 265 30.38 -36.12 -31.82
N LEU A 266 30.33 -37.20 -31.02
CA LEU A 266 30.61 -37.16 -29.58
C LEU A 266 31.99 -36.61 -29.22
N PRO A 267 33.09 -36.94 -29.93
CA PRO A 267 34.40 -36.35 -29.66
C PRO A 267 34.41 -34.83 -29.86
N LEU A 268 33.73 -34.34 -30.91
CA LEU A 268 33.60 -32.90 -31.18
C LEU A 268 32.79 -32.19 -30.09
N LEU A 269 31.66 -32.78 -29.67
CA LEU A 269 30.86 -32.24 -28.59
C LEU A 269 31.65 -32.16 -27.27
N ALA A 270 32.42 -33.20 -26.93
CA ALA A 270 33.26 -33.23 -25.75
C ALA A 270 34.38 -32.17 -25.79
N GLU A 271 35.00 -31.99 -26.97
CA GLU A 271 35.97 -30.90 -27.20
C GLU A 271 35.33 -29.55 -26.93
N LYS A 272 34.17 -29.25 -27.54
CA LYS A 272 33.44 -27.98 -27.36
C LYS A 272 33.05 -27.72 -25.91
N MET A 273 32.58 -28.74 -25.20
CA MET A 273 32.29 -28.63 -23.77
C MET A 273 33.55 -28.29 -22.96
N ALA A 274 34.70 -28.89 -23.28
CA ALA A 274 35.96 -28.57 -22.60
C ALA A 274 36.42 -27.13 -22.88
N GLU A 275 36.21 -26.62 -24.10
CA GLU A 275 36.50 -25.22 -24.44
C GLU A 275 35.67 -24.27 -23.57
N VAL A 276 34.36 -24.49 -23.48
CA VAL A 276 33.44 -23.71 -22.65
C VAL A 276 33.84 -23.76 -21.17
N ARG A 277 34.20 -24.94 -20.65
CA ARG A 277 34.72 -25.10 -19.28
C ARG A 277 36.01 -24.33 -19.03
N SER A 278 36.84 -24.14 -20.05
CA SER A 278 38.04 -23.29 -19.97
C SER A 278 37.73 -21.79 -20.04
N GLY A 279 36.47 -21.42 -20.22
CA GLY A 279 36.00 -20.04 -20.35
C GLY A 279 36.15 -19.46 -21.76
N ARG A 280 36.33 -20.30 -22.79
CA ARG A 280 36.28 -19.89 -24.20
C ARG A 280 34.84 -19.93 -24.71
N ASP A 281 34.51 -19.04 -25.64
CA ASP A 281 33.20 -19.04 -26.29
C ASP A 281 32.96 -20.36 -27.07
N ASN A 282 31.69 -20.72 -27.18
CA ASN A 282 31.26 -21.89 -27.94
C ASN A 282 31.16 -21.53 -29.43
N ALA A 283 32.31 -21.47 -30.10
CA ALA A 283 32.40 -21.17 -31.53
C ALA A 283 31.53 -22.12 -32.36
N GLU A 284 30.88 -21.58 -33.41
CA GLU A 284 29.92 -22.28 -34.26
C GLU A 284 30.44 -23.62 -34.79
N TYR A 285 29.61 -24.67 -34.69
CA TYR A 285 29.89 -26.01 -35.19
C TYR A 285 28.58 -26.74 -35.52
N ASP A 286 28.65 -27.69 -36.44
CA ASP A 286 27.53 -28.54 -36.81
C ASP A 286 27.69 -29.93 -36.17
N ILE A 287 26.60 -30.50 -35.66
CA ILE A 287 26.52 -31.87 -35.15
C ILE A 287 25.28 -32.57 -35.69
N ARG A 288 25.30 -33.89 -35.70
CA ARG A 288 24.15 -34.72 -36.06
C ARG A 288 23.45 -35.24 -34.81
N LEU A 289 22.13 -35.17 -34.80
CA LEU A 289 21.26 -35.82 -33.84
C LEU A 289 20.73 -37.13 -34.45
N LEU A 290 20.73 -38.20 -33.65
CA LEU A 290 20.13 -39.49 -33.98
C LEU A 290 18.72 -39.54 -33.37
N MET A 291 17.69 -39.46 -34.20
CA MET A 291 16.29 -39.38 -33.75
C MET A 291 15.74 -40.77 -33.38
N ALA A 292 14.62 -40.81 -32.65
CA ALA A 292 14.04 -42.06 -32.15
C ALA A 292 13.59 -43.02 -33.27
N ASP A 293 13.25 -42.48 -34.44
CA ASP A 293 12.90 -43.25 -35.64
C ASP A 293 14.13 -43.72 -36.45
N GLY A 294 15.34 -43.40 -35.99
CA GLY A 294 16.61 -43.71 -36.64
C GLY A 294 17.03 -42.71 -37.72
N SER A 295 16.25 -41.65 -37.97
CA SER A 295 16.65 -40.57 -38.87
C SER A 295 17.79 -39.73 -38.28
N ILE A 296 18.53 -39.05 -39.15
CA ILE A 296 19.62 -38.15 -38.76
C ILE A 296 19.21 -36.72 -39.06
N LYS A 297 19.25 -35.87 -38.03
CA LYS A 297 19.00 -34.44 -38.13
C LYS A 297 20.31 -33.67 -37.97
N HIS A 298 20.59 -32.74 -38.87
CA HIS A 298 21.76 -31.87 -38.76
C HIS A 298 21.36 -30.61 -38.00
N VAL A 299 22.11 -30.27 -36.97
CA VAL A 299 21.88 -29.04 -36.22
C VAL A 299 23.16 -28.24 -36.09
N ARG A 300 22.99 -26.93 -36.17
CA ARG A 300 24.06 -25.96 -35.98
C ARG A 300 24.02 -25.41 -34.58
N VAL A 301 25.14 -25.49 -33.86
CA VAL A 301 25.26 -25.04 -32.47
C VAL A 301 26.24 -23.88 -32.40
N PHE A 302 25.86 -22.82 -31.69
CA PHE A 302 26.74 -21.69 -31.40
C PHE A 302 26.36 -21.05 -30.07
N GLY A 303 27.33 -20.46 -29.38
CA GLY A 303 27.06 -19.79 -28.11
C GLY A 303 28.24 -18.97 -27.62
N ARG A 304 28.01 -18.22 -26.55
CA ARG A 304 29.02 -17.39 -25.89
C ARG A 304 29.05 -17.67 -24.40
N VAL A 305 30.22 -17.51 -23.80
CA VAL A 305 30.42 -17.65 -22.37
C VAL A 305 30.36 -16.28 -21.71
N ILE A 306 29.49 -16.15 -20.72
CA ILE A 306 29.34 -14.98 -19.87
C ILE A 306 30.03 -15.28 -18.53
N LYS A 307 30.90 -14.36 -18.12
CA LYS A 307 31.53 -14.34 -16.79
C LYS A 307 30.70 -13.44 -15.89
N HIS A 308 30.08 -14.03 -14.87
CA HIS A 308 29.36 -13.29 -13.84
C HIS A 308 30.33 -12.65 -12.85
N ASP A 309 29.92 -11.56 -12.19
CA ASP A 309 30.74 -10.85 -11.19
C ASP A 309 31.17 -11.75 -10.01
N THR A 310 30.43 -12.83 -9.77
CA THR A 310 30.72 -13.85 -8.76
C THR A 310 31.83 -14.83 -9.17
N GLY A 311 32.37 -14.69 -10.39
CA GLY A 311 33.36 -15.60 -10.98
C GLY A 311 32.77 -16.82 -11.68
N ARG A 312 31.44 -17.00 -11.63
CA ARG A 312 30.73 -18.12 -12.28
C ARG A 312 30.70 -17.98 -13.79
N LEU A 313 30.77 -19.11 -14.48
CA LEU A 313 30.66 -19.20 -15.94
C LEU A 313 29.27 -19.69 -16.36
N GLU A 314 28.66 -18.98 -17.31
CA GLU A 314 27.41 -19.39 -17.96
C GLU A 314 27.60 -19.37 -19.48
N CYS A 315 27.34 -20.49 -20.15
CA CYS A 315 27.31 -20.53 -21.61
C CYS A 315 25.86 -20.37 -22.10
N ILE A 316 25.60 -19.33 -22.87
CA ILE A 316 24.30 -19.10 -23.51
C ILE A 316 24.47 -19.27 -25.01
N GLY A 317 23.65 -20.13 -25.61
CA GLY A 317 23.74 -20.43 -27.03
C GLY A 317 22.42 -20.77 -27.68
N ALA A 318 22.50 -21.02 -28.98
CA ALA A 318 21.39 -21.41 -29.80
C ALA A 318 21.76 -22.65 -30.63
N VAL A 319 20.74 -23.43 -30.96
CA VAL A 319 20.82 -24.58 -31.85
C VAL A 319 19.75 -24.41 -32.92
N GLN A 320 20.18 -24.39 -34.17
CA GLN A 320 19.31 -24.26 -35.34
C GLN A 320 19.21 -25.60 -36.06
N ASP A 321 17.97 -26.05 -36.31
CA ASP A 321 17.64 -27.19 -37.20
C ASP A 321 17.69 -26.76 -38.66
#